data_AF-A0A0F9JQ58-F1
#
_entry.id   AF-A0A0F9JQ58-F1
#
_cell.length_a   1.000
_cell.length_b   1.000
_cell.length_c   1.000
_cell.angle_alpha   90.00
_cell.angle_beta   90.00
_cell.angle_gamma   90.00
#
_symmetry.space_group_name_H-M   'P 1'
#
loop_
_entity.id
_entity.type
_entity.pdbx_description
1 polymer ?
#
loop_
_entity_poly.entity_id
_entity_poly.type
_entity_poly.pdbx_seq_one_letter_code
_entity_poly.pdbx_strand_id
1 'polypeptide(L)'
;MKPAKQQKRDRPKKVEESLSYSVEVRDKQGRVLQRISAPSRSYVQAWNQILSVQARHVATGGFKDTGGTLRPCDPDNNSLNCYAVASSVALGIRVGKGTTAVAIDDYALETPLGEGTGTDEFEHQVMTRTEPSVAGSTCSFTIKRIINNASGATITGIKEIGTYVRFGLGYFALGFRDVLPNAVSVPDGGSITVTYTIAVTV
;
A
#
# COMPACT_ATOMS: atom_id res chain seq x y z
N MET A 1 57.91 -0.67 20.89
CA MET A 1 56.80 0.04 20.22
C MET A 1 55.55 -0.83 20.33
N LYS A 2 54.54 -0.45 21.12
CA LYS A 2 53.28 -1.20 21.22
C LYS A 2 52.34 -0.75 20.09
N PRO A 3 51.63 -1.64 19.38
CA PRO A 3 50.71 -1.22 18.34
C PRO A 3 49.47 -0.57 18.96
N ALA A 4 49.09 0.59 18.42
CA ALA A 4 47.90 1.32 18.83
C ALA A 4 46.63 0.53 18.49
N LYS A 5 45.74 0.37 19.47
CA LYS A 5 44.39 -0.18 19.26
C LYS A 5 43.64 0.73 18.29
N GLN A 6 43.30 0.21 17.12
CA GLN A 6 42.43 0.87 16.16
C GLN A 6 41.05 1.03 16.81
N GLN A 7 40.68 2.28 17.10
CA GLN A 7 39.39 2.65 17.65
C GLN A 7 38.33 2.30 16.60
N LYS A 8 37.40 1.37 16.90
CA LYS A 8 36.22 1.12 16.06
C LYS A 8 35.47 2.44 15.97
N ARG A 9 35.50 3.10 14.80
CA ARG A 9 34.61 4.22 14.50
C ARG A 9 33.17 3.70 14.60
N ASP A 10 32.39 4.23 15.53
CA ASP A 10 30.94 4.06 15.53
C ASP A 10 30.42 4.55 14.17
N ARG A 11 29.87 3.64 13.37
CA ARG A 11 29.14 4.03 12.17
C ARG A 11 27.91 4.80 12.65
N PRO A 12 27.60 5.98 12.10
CA PRO A 12 26.36 6.65 12.43
C PRO A 12 25.20 5.68 12.19
N LYS A 13 24.29 5.58 13.17
CA LYS A 13 23.08 4.79 12.98
C LYS A 13 22.37 5.33 11.73
N LYS A 14 22.12 4.44 10.78
CA LYS A 14 21.52 4.80 9.50
C LYS A 14 20.04 5.02 9.76
N VAL A 15 19.56 6.22 9.45
CA VAL A 15 18.12 6.48 9.41
C VAL A 15 17.54 5.70 8.23
N GLU A 16 16.55 4.86 8.50
CA GLU A 16 15.92 4.00 7.48
C GLU A 16 14.41 4.22 7.49
N GLU A 17 13.92 4.80 6.39
CA GLU A 17 12.51 4.76 6.03
C GLU A 17 12.21 3.39 5.42
N SER A 18 11.12 2.77 5.85
CA SER A 18 10.73 1.45 5.35
C SER A 18 9.23 1.34 5.14
N LEU A 19 8.89 0.59 4.09
CA LEU A 19 7.55 0.11 3.81
C LEU A 19 7.66 -1.41 3.71
N SER A 20 6.71 -2.12 4.27
CA SER A 20 6.61 -3.57 4.12
C SER A 20 5.15 -3.99 4.02
N TYR A 21 4.91 -5.16 3.45
CA TYR A 21 3.57 -5.71 3.34
C TYR A 21 3.51 -7.15 3.83
N SER A 22 2.33 -7.55 4.26
CA SER A 22 1.93 -8.94 4.36
C SER A 22 0.60 -9.17 3.65
N VAL A 23 0.50 -10.32 2.98
CA VAL A 23 -0.70 -10.83 2.32
C VAL A 23 -1.02 -12.17 2.95
N GLU A 24 -2.26 -12.34 3.39
CA GLU A 24 -2.78 -13.59 3.93
C GLU A 24 -4.05 -13.99 3.17
N VAL A 25 -4.05 -15.19 2.61
CA VAL A 25 -5.26 -15.77 1.99
C VAL A 25 -5.88 -16.77 2.94
N ARG A 26 -7.19 -16.67 3.14
CA ARG A 26 -7.98 -17.61 3.94
C ARG A 26 -9.08 -18.27 3.13
N ASP A 27 -9.44 -19.49 3.50
CA ASP A 27 -10.64 -20.15 3.00
C ASP A 27 -11.90 -19.71 3.75
N LYS A 28 -13.05 -20.27 3.33
CA LYS A 28 -14.36 -20.00 3.93
C LYS A 28 -14.52 -20.45 5.38
N GLN A 29 -13.63 -21.30 5.88
CA GLN A 29 -13.56 -21.68 7.29
C GLN A 29 -12.59 -20.81 8.08
N GLY A 30 -11.99 -19.79 7.45
CA GLY A 30 -11.00 -18.92 8.06
C GLY A 30 -9.61 -19.55 8.18
N ARG A 31 -9.35 -20.72 7.59
CA ARG A 31 -8.02 -21.35 7.61
C ARG A 31 -7.11 -20.61 6.66
N VAL A 32 -5.87 -20.36 7.09
CA VAL A 32 -4.86 -19.69 6.28
C VAL A 32 -4.34 -20.66 5.22
N LEU A 33 -4.51 -20.30 3.95
CA LEU A 33 -4.02 -21.07 2.80
C LEU A 33 -2.62 -20.62 2.37
N GLN A 34 -2.35 -19.32 2.46
CA GLN A 34 -1.09 -18.74 2.00
C GLN A 34 -0.75 -17.48 2.79
N ARG A 35 0.55 -17.27 3.04
CA ARG A 35 1.11 -16.03 3.55
C ARG A 35 2.29 -15.58 2.70
N ILE A 36 2.34 -14.30 2.39
CA ILE A 36 3.48 -13.64 1.77
C ILE A 36 3.81 -12.43 2.64
N SER A 37 5.08 -12.24 2.98
CA SER A 37 5.56 -11.02 3.61
C SER A 37 6.86 -10.60 2.94
N ALA A 38 6.98 -9.31 2.62
CA ALA A 38 8.20 -8.77 2.03
C ALA A 38 8.36 -7.27 2.36
N PRO A 39 9.60 -6.74 2.31
CA PRO A 39 9.81 -5.31 2.17
C PRO A 39 9.16 -4.81 0.87
N SER A 40 8.45 -3.70 0.95
CA SER A 40 8.03 -2.92 -0.22
C SER A 40 9.13 -1.93 -0.55
N ARG A 41 9.43 -1.74 -1.83
CA ARG A 41 10.42 -0.76 -2.31
C ARG A 41 9.78 0.23 -3.27
N SER A 42 8.47 0.45 -3.10
CA SER A 42 7.61 0.74 -4.23
C SER A 42 6.69 1.94 -3.99
N TYR A 43 7.13 2.87 -3.14
CA TYR A 43 6.56 4.22 -3.15
C TYR A 43 6.67 4.77 -4.57
N VAL A 44 5.55 5.24 -5.11
CA VAL A 44 5.51 5.86 -6.44
C VAL A 44 5.56 7.38 -6.31
N GLN A 45 5.81 8.07 -7.41
CA GLN A 45 6.08 9.51 -7.45
C GLN A 45 5.05 10.34 -6.70
N ALA A 46 3.77 9.97 -6.79
CA ALA A 46 2.68 10.76 -6.22
C ALA A 46 2.77 10.84 -4.69
N TRP A 47 3.26 9.80 -4.01
CA TRP A 47 3.45 9.82 -2.56
C TRP A 47 4.37 10.97 -2.12
N ASN A 48 5.55 11.07 -2.74
CA ASN A 48 6.52 12.12 -2.42
C ASN A 48 6.08 13.49 -2.92
N GLN A 49 5.37 13.56 -4.05
CA GLN A 49 4.81 14.80 -4.57
C GLN A 49 3.75 15.39 -3.61
N ILE A 50 2.86 14.55 -3.08
CA ILE A 50 1.86 14.96 -2.09
C ILE A 50 2.54 15.39 -0.79
N LEU A 51 3.51 14.61 -0.29
CA LEU A 51 4.31 14.99 0.89
C LEU A 51 5.01 16.33 0.68
N SER A 52 5.55 16.60 -0.51
CA SER A 52 6.20 17.86 -0.83
C SER A 52 5.25 19.05 -0.76
N VAL A 53 4.02 18.93 -1.28
CA VAL A 53 3.00 19.98 -1.18
C VAL A 53 2.65 20.27 0.28
N GLN A 54 2.43 19.22 1.08
CA GLN A 54 2.12 19.35 2.51
C GLN A 54 3.27 19.98 3.29
N ALA A 55 4.50 19.54 3.06
CA ALA A 55 5.68 20.03 3.76
C ALA A 55 6.07 21.47 3.36
N ARG A 56 5.89 21.84 2.09
CA ARG A 56 6.16 23.19 1.59
C ARG A 56 5.03 24.18 1.86
N HIS A 57 3.82 23.67 2.08
CA HIS A 57 2.60 24.47 2.16
C HIS A 57 2.36 25.34 0.91
N VAL A 58 2.63 24.78 -0.28
CA VAL A 58 2.51 25.46 -1.58
C VAL A 58 1.78 24.56 -2.57
N ALA A 59 0.73 25.10 -3.20
CA ALA A 59 -0.06 24.39 -4.20
C ALA A 59 0.75 24.06 -5.47
N THR A 60 0.28 23.07 -6.23
CA THR A 60 0.90 22.64 -7.49
C THR A 60 -0.14 22.38 -8.58
N GLY A 61 0.28 22.58 -9.84
CA GLY A 61 -0.54 22.40 -11.05
C GLY A 61 -0.94 20.95 -11.31
N GLY A 62 -0.32 19.98 -10.63
CA GLY A 62 -0.96 18.71 -10.37
C GLY A 62 -0.12 17.46 -10.53
N PHE A 63 -0.72 16.34 -10.12
CA PHE A 63 -0.21 14.98 -10.24
C PHE A 63 -1.25 14.13 -10.96
N LYS A 64 -0.85 12.98 -11.53
CA LYS A 64 -1.79 12.05 -12.14
C LYS A 64 -2.69 11.44 -11.05
N ASP A 65 -4.00 11.52 -11.25
CA ASP A 65 -4.96 10.68 -10.53
C ASP A 65 -4.92 9.23 -11.03
N THR A 66 -5.67 8.32 -10.40
CA THR A 66 -5.76 6.91 -10.80
C THR A 66 -6.39 6.70 -12.19
N GLY A 67 -6.98 7.74 -12.79
CA GLY A 67 -7.42 7.75 -14.18
C GLY A 67 -6.36 8.29 -15.16
N GLY A 68 -5.18 8.69 -14.67
CA GLY A 68 -4.08 9.25 -15.45
C GLY A 68 -4.23 10.74 -15.76
N THR A 69 -5.23 11.42 -15.19
CA THR A 69 -5.47 12.86 -15.43
C THR A 69 -4.67 13.70 -14.44
N LEU A 70 -4.02 14.77 -14.91
CA LEU A 70 -3.36 15.72 -14.01
C LEU A 70 -4.40 16.52 -13.22
N ARG A 71 -4.28 16.49 -11.89
CA ARG A 71 -5.17 17.18 -10.95
C ARG A 71 -4.40 18.07 -10.00
N PRO A 72 -4.86 19.31 -9.75
CA PRO A 72 -4.20 20.22 -8.82
C PRO A 72 -4.23 19.67 -7.39
N CYS A 73 -3.27 20.09 -6.58
CA CYS A 73 -3.22 19.76 -5.17
C CYS A 73 -2.85 21.00 -4.34
N ASP A 74 -3.77 21.42 -3.48
CA ASP A 74 -3.53 22.45 -2.47
C ASP A 74 -3.05 21.86 -1.14
N PRO A 75 -2.22 22.59 -0.38
CA PRO A 75 -1.70 22.12 0.91
C PRO A 75 -2.79 21.93 1.97
N ASP A 76 -3.91 22.64 1.90
CA ASP A 76 -4.99 22.57 2.90
C ASP A 76 -5.92 21.34 2.73
N ASN A 77 -5.71 20.54 1.68
CA ASN A 77 -6.53 19.38 1.41
C ASN A 77 -6.20 18.18 2.32
N ASN A 78 -7.19 17.31 2.53
CA ASN A 78 -7.06 16.04 3.28
C ASN A 78 -6.26 14.99 2.50
N SER A 79 -4.97 15.25 2.37
CA SER A 79 -4.02 14.48 1.57
C SER A 79 -3.47 13.28 2.36
N LEU A 80 -3.01 12.25 1.64
CA LEU A 80 -2.47 10.99 2.18
C LEU A 80 -3.46 10.12 2.98
N ASN A 81 -4.69 10.58 3.20
CA ASN A 81 -5.75 9.76 3.75
C ASN A 81 -5.97 8.53 2.85
N CYS A 82 -5.94 7.34 3.43
CA CYS A 82 -6.20 6.06 2.74
C CYS A 82 -7.35 5.26 3.37
N TYR A 83 -8.13 5.88 4.27
CA TYR A 83 -9.23 5.19 4.95
C TYR A 83 -10.42 4.96 4.02
N ALA A 84 -10.53 3.75 3.49
CA ALA A 84 -11.67 3.33 2.70
C ALA A 84 -12.77 2.73 3.57
N VAL A 85 -14.00 3.20 3.38
CA VAL A 85 -15.22 2.53 3.86
C VAL A 85 -15.46 1.24 3.07
N ALA A 86 -16.39 0.40 3.54
CA ALA A 86 -16.82 -0.79 2.82
C ALA A 86 -17.26 -0.44 1.38
N SER A 87 -17.00 -1.34 0.45
CA SER A 87 -17.29 -1.22 -0.98
C SER A 87 -16.60 -0.09 -1.74
N SER A 88 -15.77 0.72 -1.07
CA SER A 88 -15.02 1.78 -1.75
C SER A 88 -13.80 1.22 -2.47
N VAL A 89 -13.76 1.41 -3.78
CA VAL A 89 -12.62 1.06 -4.64
C VAL A 89 -11.80 2.28 -5.07
N ALA A 90 -12.32 3.49 -4.96
CA ALA A 90 -11.58 4.70 -5.35
C ALA A 90 -10.38 5.01 -4.42
N LEU A 91 -10.41 4.48 -3.19
CA LEU A 91 -9.49 4.79 -2.10
C LEU A 91 -9.02 3.51 -1.41
N GLY A 92 -7.87 3.59 -0.74
CA GLY A 92 -7.40 2.56 0.18
C GLY A 92 -6.71 1.39 -0.51
N ILE A 93 -6.55 0.29 0.22
CA ILE A 93 -5.89 -0.90 -0.30
C ILE A 93 -6.75 -1.56 -1.38
N ARG A 94 -6.10 -1.89 -2.49
CA ARG A 94 -6.65 -2.59 -3.66
C ARG A 94 -5.79 -3.81 -4.00
N VAL A 95 -6.39 -4.75 -4.72
CA VAL A 95 -5.74 -5.93 -5.30
C VAL A 95 -6.00 -5.98 -6.80
N GLY A 96 -5.10 -6.61 -7.53
CA GLY A 96 -5.14 -6.67 -8.98
C GLY A 96 -4.46 -7.91 -9.55
N LYS A 97 -4.59 -8.08 -10.87
CA LYS A 97 -3.94 -9.14 -11.65
C LYS A 97 -2.71 -8.65 -12.42
N GLY A 98 -2.33 -7.38 -12.26
CA GLY A 98 -1.16 -6.79 -12.89
C GLY A 98 0.11 -7.61 -12.62
N THR A 99 0.98 -7.66 -13.62
CA THR A 99 2.26 -8.38 -13.55
C THR A 99 3.46 -7.54 -13.98
N THR A 100 3.19 -6.38 -14.58
CA THR A 100 4.21 -5.42 -14.98
C THR A 100 4.93 -4.89 -13.74
N ALA A 101 6.26 -4.94 -13.76
CA ALA A 101 7.10 -4.44 -12.66
C ALA A 101 6.72 -2.99 -12.30
N VAL A 102 6.87 -2.65 -11.02
CA VAL A 102 6.52 -1.31 -10.53
C VAL A 102 7.42 -0.27 -11.18
N ALA A 103 6.80 0.75 -11.77
CA ALA A 103 7.49 1.94 -12.25
C ALA A 103 7.27 3.10 -11.28
N ILE A 104 8.27 3.98 -11.15
CA ILE A 104 8.19 5.11 -10.23
C ILE A 104 7.06 6.07 -10.60
N ASP A 105 6.63 6.10 -11.86
CA ASP A 105 5.60 6.98 -12.39
C ASP A 105 4.22 6.31 -12.56
N ASP A 106 4.06 5.08 -12.05
CA ASP A 106 2.76 4.40 -11.96
C ASP A 106 1.75 5.29 -11.21
N TYR A 107 0.53 5.36 -11.75
CA TYR A 107 -0.55 6.18 -11.19
C TYR A 107 -1.76 5.36 -10.73
N ALA A 108 -1.81 4.08 -11.11
CA ALA A 108 -2.85 3.12 -10.74
C ALA A 108 -2.26 1.70 -10.73
N LEU A 109 -3.01 0.76 -10.16
CA LEU A 109 -2.79 -0.67 -10.45
C LEU A 109 -3.00 -0.91 -11.95
N GLU A 110 -2.23 -1.84 -12.53
CA GLU A 110 -2.32 -2.21 -13.94
C GLU A 110 -3.65 -2.91 -14.25
N THR A 111 -4.12 -3.79 -13.37
CA THR A 111 -5.41 -4.48 -13.55
C THR A 111 -6.10 -4.63 -12.20
N PRO A 112 -6.66 -3.55 -11.63
CA PRO A 112 -7.35 -3.60 -10.34
C PRO A 112 -8.65 -4.39 -10.45
N LEU A 113 -8.97 -5.17 -9.41
CA LEU A 113 -10.22 -5.94 -9.33
C LEU A 113 -11.35 -5.13 -8.68
N GLY A 114 -12.55 -5.27 -9.25
CA GLY A 114 -13.73 -4.46 -8.92
C GLY A 114 -14.38 -4.81 -7.58
N GLU A 115 -15.32 -3.97 -7.17
CA GLU A 115 -16.24 -4.28 -6.07
C GLU A 115 -17.42 -5.10 -6.60
N GLY A 116 -17.79 -6.17 -5.90
CA GLY A 116 -18.99 -6.94 -6.21
C GLY A 116 -18.87 -8.43 -5.93
N THR A 117 -19.77 -9.19 -6.53
CA THR A 117 -19.89 -10.65 -6.42
C THR A 117 -19.91 -11.33 -7.80
N GLY A 118 -19.59 -10.59 -8.86
CA GLY A 118 -19.40 -11.13 -10.20
C GLY A 118 -18.06 -11.84 -10.38
N THR A 119 -17.80 -12.26 -11.61
CA THR A 119 -16.50 -12.83 -11.99
C THR A 119 -15.40 -11.79 -11.79
N ASP A 120 -14.33 -12.18 -11.07
CA ASP A 120 -13.19 -11.30 -10.78
C ASP A 120 -13.56 -10.02 -10.00
N GLU A 121 -14.64 -10.08 -9.22
CA GLU A 121 -15.04 -9.03 -8.28
C GLU A 121 -14.88 -9.52 -6.83
N PHE A 122 -14.58 -8.58 -5.94
CA PHE A 122 -14.46 -8.85 -4.51
C PHE A 122 -15.33 -7.89 -3.69
N GLU A 123 -15.73 -8.30 -2.50
CA GLU A 123 -16.34 -7.41 -1.51
C GLU A 123 -15.25 -6.78 -0.64
N HIS A 124 -14.97 -5.50 -0.85
CA HIS A 124 -13.94 -4.78 -0.13
C HIS A 124 -14.47 -4.31 1.24
N GLN A 125 -13.90 -4.84 2.32
CA GLN A 125 -14.32 -4.46 3.67
C GLN A 125 -13.77 -3.08 4.06
N VAL A 126 -14.26 -2.54 5.18
CA VAL A 126 -13.71 -1.32 5.77
C VAL A 126 -12.23 -1.50 6.10
N MET A 127 -11.43 -0.45 5.88
CA MET A 127 -10.03 -0.46 6.29
C MET A 127 -9.87 -0.21 7.79
N THR A 128 -8.83 -0.82 8.36
CA THR A 128 -8.39 -0.55 9.74
C THR A 128 -6.99 0.03 9.74
N ARG A 129 -6.69 0.87 10.73
CA ARG A 129 -5.38 1.51 10.91
C ARG A 129 -4.99 1.47 12.38
N THR A 130 -3.70 1.41 12.66
CA THR A 130 -3.18 1.64 14.03
C THR A 130 -2.67 3.06 14.15
N GLU A 131 -2.61 3.57 15.38
CA GLU A 131 -1.86 4.79 15.65
C GLU A 131 -0.35 4.53 15.52
N PRO A 132 0.45 5.55 15.17
CA PRO A 132 1.90 5.47 15.25
C PRO A 132 2.36 5.12 16.66
N SER A 133 3.30 4.19 16.76
CA SER A 133 3.89 3.77 18.04
C SER A 133 5.40 3.65 17.92
N VAL A 134 6.10 4.01 18.99
CA VAL A 134 7.57 3.93 19.09
C VAL A 134 7.95 2.69 19.89
N ALA A 135 8.77 1.83 19.30
CA ALA A 135 9.35 0.66 19.93
C ALA A 135 10.85 0.64 19.66
N GLY A 136 11.66 0.80 20.70
CA GLY A 136 13.11 0.93 20.56
C GLY A 136 13.46 2.18 19.74
N SER A 137 14.11 1.99 18.59
CA SER A 137 14.44 3.09 17.67
C SER A 137 13.55 3.19 16.44
N THR A 138 12.44 2.44 16.41
CA THR A 138 11.49 2.43 15.28
C THR A 138 10.17 3.07 15.67
N CYS A 139 9.68 4.02 14.87
CA CYS A 139 8.30 4.49 14.91
C CYS A 139 7.53 3.88 13.74
N SER A 140 6.36 3.28 13.99
CA SER A 140 5.59 2.62 12.92
C SER A 140 4.08 2.63 13.15
N PHE A 141 3.33 2.49 12.07
CA PHE A 141 1.89 2.21 12.06
C PHE A 141 1.53 1.25 10.93
N THR A 142 0.34 0.67 11.00
CA THR A 142 -0.17 -0.26 9.98
C THR A 142 -1.48 0.23 9.39
N ILE A 143 -1.67 -0.12 8.12
CA ILE A 143 -2.94 -0.02 7.43
C ILE A 143 -3.31 -1.41 6.91
N LYS A 144 -4.58 -1.80 7.03
CA LYS A 144 -5.04 -3.15 6.70
C LYS A 144 -6.39 -3.11 6.03
N ARG A 145 -6.61 -4.02 5.09
CA ARG A 145 -7.92 -4.30 4.50
C ARG A 145 -8.13 -5.79 4.29
N ILE A 146 -9.35 -6.22 4.57
CA ILE A 146 -9.85 -7.56 4.23
C ILE A 146 -10.71 -7.42 2.97
N ILE A 147 -10.52 -8.30 2.01
CA ILE A 147 -11.21 -8.29 0.72
C ILE A 147 -11.75 -9.71 0.50
N ASN A 148 -13.08 -9.86 0.50
CA ASN A 148 -13.76 -11.16 0.52
C ASN A 148 -14.17 -11.59 -0.88
N ASN A 149 -13.98 -12.87 -1.19
CA ASN A 149 -14.50 -13.44 -2.42
C ASN A 149 -15.88 -14.06 -2.15
N ALA A 150 -16.93 -13.48 -2.72
CA ALA A 150 -18.28 -14.00 -2.69
C ALA A 150 -18.82 -14.24 -4.11
N SER A 151 -17.93 -14.55 -5.06
CA SER A 151 -18.26 -14.67 -6.49
C SER A 151 -18.87 -16.01 -6.91
N GLY A 152 -18.91 -17.00 -6.01
CA GLY A 152 -19.31 -18.36 -6.31
C GLY A 152 -18.20 -19.21 -6.98
N ALA A 153 -17.03 -18.63 -7.25
CA ALA A 153 -15.86 -19.34 -7.81
C ALA A 153 -14.54 -18.87 -7.18
N THR A 154 -13.48 -19.67 -7.31
CA THR A 154 -12.13 -19.25 -6.91
C THR A 154 -11.60 -18.17 -7.85
N ILE A 155 -11.27 -16.99 -7.32
CA ILE A 155 -10.60 -15.94 -8.08
C ILE A 155 -9.09 -16.23 -8.06
N THR A 156 -8.51 -16.44 -9.23
CA THR A 156 -7.09 -16.81 -9.40
C THR A 156 -6.28 -15.67 -10.02
N GLY A 157 -4.95 -15.75 -9.90
CA GLY A 157 -4.06 -14.82 -10.60
C GLY A 157 -3.90 -13.45 -9.95
N ILE A 158 -4.30 -13.27 -8.67
CA ILE A 158 -4.05 -12.02 -7.96
C ILE A 158 -2.54 -11.90 -7.74
N LYS A 159 -1.91 -10.90 -8.35
CA LYS A 159 -0.46 -10.74 -8.34
C LYS A 159 -0.03 -9.30 -8.05
N GLU A 160 -0.98 -8.40 -7.85
CA GLU A 160 -0.74 -6.99 -7.64
C GLU A 160 -1.50 -6.50 -6.42
N ILE A 161 -0.86 -5.67 -5.62
CA ILE A 161 -1.45 -4.98 -4.47
C ILE A 161 -1.02 -3.51 -4.50
N GLY A 162 -1.79 -2.63 -3.88
CA GLY A 162 -1.38 -1.24 -3.72
C GLY A 162 -2.35 -0.44 -2.88
N THR A 163 -1.97 0.78 -2.53
CA THR A 163 -2.82 1.68 -1.74
C THR A 163 -3.07 2.97 -2.50
N TYR A 164 -4.34 3.27 -2.75
CA TYR A 164 -4.78 4.57 -3.22
C TYR A 164 -4.95 5.53 -2.05
N VAL A 165 -4.42 6.73 -2.20
CA VAL A 165 -4.48 7.81 -1.21
C VAL A 165 -5.23 9.00 -1.79
N ARG A 166 -5.95 9.71 -0.92
CA ARG A 166 -6.59 10.97 -1.28
C ARG A 166 -5.55 12.06 -1.50
N PHE A 167 -5.81 12.94 -2.45
CA PHE A 167 -5.14 14.23 -2.60
C PHE A 167 -6.09 15.26 -3.21
N GLY A 168 -5.72 16.53 -3.13
CA GLY A 168 -6.50 17.61 -3.74
C GLY A 168 -7.97 17.64 -3.27
N LEU A 169 -8.84 18.15 -4.15
CA LEU A 169 -10.29 18.25 -3.93
C LEU A 169 -11.03 16.94 -4.21
N GLY A 170 -10.61 15.84 -3.54
CA GLY A 170 -11.29 14.54 -3.66
C GLY A 170 -10.76 13.63 -4.77
N TYR A 171 -9.52 13.85 -5.21
CA TYR A 171 -8.83 12.98 -6.16
C TYR A 171 -8.08 11.87 -5.44
N PHE A 172 -7.71 10.83 -6.18
CA PHE A 172 -7.01 9.67 -5.65
C PHE A 172 -5.77 9.40 -6.49
N ALA A 173 -4.65 9.16 -5.82
CA ALA A 173 -3.38 8.78 -6.44
C ALA A 173 -2.94 7.43 -5.89
N LEU A 174 -2.16 6.70 -6.68
CA LEU A 174 -1.42 5.56 -6.16
C LEU A 174 -0.30 6.05 -5.24
N GLY A 175 -0.28 5.60 -3.98
CA GLY A 175 0.79 5.92 -3.04
C GLY A 175 1.95 4.93 -3.15
N PHE A 176 1.63 3.64 -3.16
CA PHE A 176 2.58 2.55 -3.33
C PHE A 176 1.87 1.32 -3.90
N ARG A 177 2.60 0.52 -4.68
CA ARG A 177 2.15 -0.64 -5.44
C ARG A 177 3.19 -1.74 -5.33
N ASP A 178 2.80 -2.99 -5.19
CA ASP A 178 3.74 -4.12 -5.21
C ASP A 178 3.20 -5.23 -6.11
N VAL A 179 4.12 -5.86 -6.85
CA VAL A 179 3.86 -7.09 -7.59
C VAL A 179 4.34 -8.26 -6.73
N LEU A 180 3.43 -9.16 -6.39
CA LEU A 180 3.70 -10.31 -5.54
C LEU A 180 4.67 -11.28 -6.24
N PRO A 181 5.58 -11.92 -5.49
CA PRO A 181 6.54 -12.88 -6.05
C PRO A 181 5.83 -14.07 -6.70
N ASN A 182 4.69 -14.47 -6.16
CA ASN A 182 3.82 -15.51 -6.69
C ASN A 182 2.37 -15.00 -6.73
N ALA A 183 1.61 -15.39 -7.74
CA ALA A 183 0.19 -15.14 -7.76
C ALA A 183 -0.51 -15.91 -6.63
N VAL A 184 -1.58 -15.34 -6.09
CA VAL A 184 -2.43 -15.96 -5.09
C VAL A 184 -3.82 -16.23 -5.67
N SER A 185 -4.52 -17.18 -5.08
CA SER A 185 -5.90 -17.53 -5.45
C SER A 185 -6.77 -17.51 -4.22
N VAL A 186 -7.91 -16.82 -4.28
CA VAL A 186 -8.86 -16.70 -3.17
C VAL A 186 -10.07 -17.57 -3.48
N PRO A 187 -10.34 -18.65 -2.70
CA PRO A 187 -11.52 -19.47 -2.93
C PRO A 187 -12.80 -18.70 -2.63
N ASP A 188 -13.91 -19.15 -3.20
CA ASP A 188 -15.24 -18.64 -2.83
C ASP A 188 -15.51 -18.80 -1.32
N GLY A 189 -16.11 -17.77 -0.72
CA GLY A 189 -16.28 -17.58 0.71
C GLY A 189 -14.98 -17.27 1.47
N GLY A 190 -13.83 -17.26 0.79
CA GLY A 190 -12.53 -16.92 1.34
C GLY A 190 -12.24 -15.42 1.33
N SER A 191 -11.02 -15.07 1.73
CA SER A 191 -10.57 -13.67 1.71
C SER A 191 -9.08 -13.54 1.40
N ILE A 192 -8.70 -12.37 0.88
CA ILE A 192 -7.34 -11.86 0.88
C ILE A 192 -7.26 -10.69 1.85
N THR A 193 -6.36 -10.79 2.81
CA THR A 193 -6.05 -9.73 3.76
C THR A 193 -4.70 -9.13 3.40
N VAL A 194 -4.66 -7.83 3.17
CA VAL A 194 -3.44 -7.10 2.87
C VAL A 194 -3.18 -6.11 4.00
N THR A 195 -1.96 -6.14 4.54
CA THR A 195 -1.49 -5.21 5.57
C THR A 195 -0.20 -4.56 5.11
N TYR A 196 -0.14 -3.23 5.16
CA TYR A 196 1.10 -2.48 4.99
C TYR A 196 1.56 -1.92 6.34
N THR A 197 2.86 -1.92 6.56
CA THR A 197 3.52 -1.29 7.70
C THR A 197 4.45 -0.20 7.19
N ILE A 198 4.23 1.02 7.65
CA ILE A 198 5.06 2.19 7.35
C ILE A 198 5.87 2.50 8.61
N ALA A 199 7.18 2.62 8.47
CA ALA A 199 8.07 2.81 9.61
C ALA A 199 9.29 3.68 9.29
N VAL A 200 9.79 4.36 10.32
CA VAL A 200 11.08 5.06 10.33
C VAL A 200 11.91 4.56 11.50
N THR A 201 13.17 4.23 11.26
CA THR A 201 14.12 3.73 12.27
C THR A 201 15.34 4.65 12.36
N VAL A 202 15.83 4.92 13.57
CA VAL A 202 17.03 5.73 13.86
C VAL A 202 18.12 5.01 14.65
#